data_AF-A0A2A3JWA1-F1
#
_entry.id   AF-A0A2A3JWA1-F1
#
_cell.length_a   1.000
_cell.length_b   1.000
_cell.length_c   1.000
_cell.angle_alpha   90.00
_cell.angle_beta   90.00
_cell.angle_gamma   90.00
#
_symmetry.space_group_name_H-M   'P 1'
#
loop_
_entity.id
_entity.type
_entity.pdbx_description
1 polymer ?
#
loop_
_entity_poly.entity_id
_entity_poly.type
_entity_poly.pdbx_seq_one_letter_code
_entity_poly.pdbx_strand_id
1 'polypeptide(L)'
;MRHWFEHHWRRLVLHRGRSRNLAGGQADGTCARGPNHPQTQGKIERWHQTPKNRILLENHYLPGALEAAIETFVDHYNHQRAHESLGSVTPADVYFDRAKAILAERRRIKADTIRQRRLLNRTQAA
;
A
#
# COMPACT_ATOMS: atom_id res chain seq x y z
N MET A 1 4.72 2.04 24.94
CA MET A 1 4.97 1.60 23.55
C MET A 1 3.74 1.66 22.63
N ARG A 2 2.55 1.18 23.01
CA ARG A 2 1.31 1.34 22.19
C ARG A 2 0.88 2.79 21.96
N HIS A 3 0.99 3.63 22.99
CA HIS A 3 0.60 5.05 22.93
C HIS A 3 1.56 5.91 22.09
N TRP A 4 2.83 5.49 21.97
CA TRP A 4 3.86 6.19 21.19
C TRP A 4 3.66 5.98 19.68
N PHE A 5 3.30 4.76 19.28
CA PHE A 5 3.05 4.40 17.87
C PHE A 5 1.84 5.15 17.28
N GLU A 6 0.73 5.25 18.03
CA GLU A 6 -0.48 5.99 17.61
C GLU A 6 -0.26 7.51 17.48
N HIS A 7 0.48 8.11 18.42
CA HIS A 7 0.75 9.56 18.40
C HIS A 7 1.70 9.97 17.26
N HIS A 8 2.67 9.13 16.90
CA HIS A 8 3.60 9.42 15.80
C HIS A 8 3.00 9.13 14.42
N TRP A 9 2.15 8.11 14.29
CA TRP A 9 1.45 7.75 13.06
C TRP A 9 0.55 8.87 12.52
N ARG A 10 -0.18 9.57 13.39
CA ARG A 10 -0.97 10.76 13.01
C ARG A 10 -0.12 11.92 12.49
N ARG A 11 1.14 12.02 12.92
CA ARG A 11 2.04 13.11 12.56
C ARG A 11 2.69 12.91 11.19
N LEU A 12 3.02 11.67 10.84
CA LEU A 12 3.69 11.32 9.56
C LEU A 12 2.73 11.26 8.37
N VAL A 13 1.45 10.91 8.59
CA VAL A 13 0.46 10.77 7.51
C VAL A 13 -0.31 12.07 7.20
N LEU A 14 -0.39 13.02 8.14
CA LEU A 14 -1.26 14.21 8.02
C LEU A 14 -0.56 15.57 7.93
N HIS A 15 0.79 15.65 7.89
CA HIS A 15 1.49 16.95 7.83
C HIS A 15 2.28 17.19 6.54
N ARG A 16 1.57 17.40 5.43
CA ARG A 16 1.99 18.36 4.39
C ARG A 16 0.77 19.08 3.83
N GLY A 17 0.41 20.20 4.48
CA GLY A 17 -0.61 21.10 3.97
C GLY A 17 -1.32 21.90 5.06
N ARG A 18 -0.61 22.80 5.74
CA ARG A 18 -1.27 23.85 6.54
C ARG A 18 -0.65 25.20 6.22
N SER A 19 -1.02 25.74 5.05
CA SER A 19 -1.09 27.17 4.84
C SER A 19 -2.45 27.67 5.35
N ARG A 20 -2.46 28.91 5.85
CA ARG A 20 -3.47 29.51 6.73
C ARG A 20 -4.84 29.75 6.06
N ASN A 21 -5.85 29.63 6.93
CA ASN A 21 -7.17 30.29 6.93
C ASN A 21 -8.18 29.92 5.83
N LEU A 22 -9.32 29.37 6.25
CA LEU A 22 -10.67 29.93 6.02
C LEU A 22 -11.73 29.08 6.74
N ALA A 23 -12.76 29.77 7.20
CA ALA A 23 -13.91 29.24 7.92
C ALA A 23 -14.64 28.12 7.17
N GLY A 24 -15.19 27.17 7.93
CA GLY A 24 -15.99 26.06 7.41
C GLY A 24 -15.61 24.78 8.14
N GLY A 25 -16.27 24.51 9.27
CA GLY A 25 -16.11 23.23 9.96
C GLY A 25 -16.50 22.10 9.02
N GLN A 26 -15.50 21.40 8.48
CA GLN A 26 -15.72 20.05 7.95
C GLN A 26 -16.10 19.22 9.16
N ALA A 27 -17.35 18.78 9.20
CA ALA A 27 -17.74 17.72 10.10
C ALA A 27 -16.97 16.49 9.64
N ASP A 28 -15.78 16.29 10.22
CA ASP A 28 -14.98 15.08 10.10
C ASP A 28 -15.82 13.97 10.75
N GLY A 29 -16.73 13.40 9.96
CA GLY A 29 -17.72 12.43 10.38
C GLY A 29 -17.01 11.28 11.07
N THR A 30 -16.94 11.36 12.40
CA THR A 30 -16.28 10.36 13.21
C THR A 30 -17.19 9.14 13.10
N CYS A 31 -16.79 8.19 12.25
CA CYS A 31 -17.50 6.93 12.08
C CYS A 31 -17.29 6.10 13.36
N ALA A 32 -17.94 6.51 14.45
CA ALA A 32 -17.89 5.85 15.75
C ALA A 32 -18.72 4.56 15.69
N ARG A 33 -18.21 3.56 14.95
CA ARG A 33 -18.63 2.19 15.18
C ARG A 33 -17.92 1.73 16.45
N GLY A 34 -18.71 1.28 17.43
CA GLY A 34 -18.24 0.93 18.77
C GLY A 34 -17.09 -0.08 18.79
N PRO A 35 -16.35 -0.15 19.91
CA PRO A 35 -15.26 -1.11 20.08
C PRO A 35 -15.77 -2.55 19.87
N ASN A 36 -14.91 -3.42 19.32
CA ASN A 36 -15.15 -4.86 19.07
C ASN A 36 -16.07 -5.21 17.88
N HIS A 37 -15.97 -4.47 16.76
CA HIS A 37 -16.61 -4.86 15.50
C HIS A 37 -15.60 -5.46 14.50
N PRO A 38 -15.46 -6.80 14.44
CA PRO A 38 -14.38 -7.48 13.71
C PRO A 38 -14.38 -7.20 12.20
N GLN A 39 -15.56 -6.98 11.61
CA GLN A 39 -15.68 -6.72 10.17
C GLN A 39 -15.21 -5.31 9.77
N THR A 40 -15.16 -4.37 10.72
CA THR A 40 -14.68 -3.01 10.47
C THR A 40 -13.20 -2.83 10.85
N GLN A 41 -12.79 -3.39 11.99
CA GLN A 41 -11.42 -3.20 12.51
C GLN A 41 -10.41 -4.20 11.94
N GLY A 42 -10.87 -5.34 11.41
CA GLY A 42 -9.99 -6.41 10.94
C GLY A 42 -8.99 -5.99 9.85
N LYS A 43 -9.32 -4.98 9.02
CA LYS A 43 -8.37 -4.44 8.02
C LYS A 43 -7.21 -3.70 8.68
N ILE A 44 -7.50 -2.84 9.65
CA ILE A 44 -6.49 -2.07 10.39
C ILE A 44 -5.67 -3.01 11.27
N GLU A 45 -6.34 -3.95 11.95
CA GLU A 45 -5.68 -4.96 12.78
C GLU A 45 -4.73 -5.85 11.97
N ARG A 46 -5.17 -6.36 10.82
CA ARG A 46 -4.32 -7.16 9.90
C ARG A 46 -3.18 -6.32 9.34
N TRP A 47 -3.46 -5.07 8.97
CA TRP A 47 -2.41 -4.17 8.50
C TRP A 47 -1.34 -3.98 9.59
N HIS A 48 -1.72 -3.71 10.86
CA HIS A 48 -0.79 -3.57 11.98
C HIS A 48 0.05 -4.81 12.30
N GLN A 49 -0.44 -6.03 12.01
CA GLN A 49 0.35 -7.25 12.20
C GLN A 49 1.52 -7.33 11.21
N THR A 50 1.35 -6.84 9.98
CA THR A 50 2.36 -6.93 8.92
C THR A 50 3.68 -6.18 9.22
N PRO A 51 3.68 -4.89 9.62
CA PRO A 51 4.90 -4.19 10.00
C PRO A 51 5.47 -4.77 11.30
N LYS A 52 4.64 -5.17 12.26
CA LYS A 52 5.11 -5.79 13.51
C LYS A 52 5.92 -7.06 13.22
N ASN A 53 5.43 -7.92 12.34
CA ASN A 53 6.12 -9.16 11.95
C ASN A 53 7.35 -8.96 11.05
N ARG A 54 7.67 -7.73 10.63
CA ARG A 54 8.82 -7.44 9.77
C ARG A 54 9.85 -6.58 10.48
N ILE A 55 9.40 -5.55 11.17
CA ILE A 55 10.24 -4.56 11.85
C ILE A 55 10.69 -5.09 13.22
N LEU A 56 9.84 -5.80 13.96
CA LEU A 56 10.23 -6.36 15.27
C LEU A 56 11.18 -7.56 15.16
N LEU A 57 11.50 -8.01 13.95
CA LEU A 57 12.53 -9.03 13.73
C LEU A 57 13.94 -8.45 13.86
N GLU A 58 14.10 -7.14 13.67
CA GLU A 58 15.37 -6.45 13.78
C GLU A 58 15.44 -5.67 15.11
N ASN A 59 16.56 -5.79 15.83
CA ASN A 59 16.76 -5.07 17.10
C ASN A 59 17.16 -3.62 16.79
N HIS A 60 16.35 -2.65 17.20
CA HIS A 60 16.60 -1.23 16.98
C HIS A 60 16.96 -0.55 18.30
N TYR A 61 18.25 -0.25 18.47
CA TYR A 61 18.79 0.33 19.70
C TYR A 61 18.62 1.85 19.78
N LEU A 62 18.36 2.51 18.64
CA LEU A 62 18.18 3.95 18.54
C LEU A 62 16.78 4.29 18.02
N PRO A 63 16.08 5.27 18.62
CA PRO A 63 14.72 5.63 18.20
C PRO A 63 14.64 6.09 16.74
N GLY A 64 15.65 6.82 16.24
CA GLY A 64 15.70 7.26 14.83
C GLY A 64 15.89 6.11 13.83
N ALA A 65 16.51 5.00 14.24
CA ALA A 65 16.63 3.82 13.39
C ALA A 65 15.28 3.12 13.20
N LEU A 66 14.46 3.09 14.25
CA LEU A 66 13.10 2.54 14.18
C LEU A 66 12.19 3.38 13.28
N GLU A 67 12.27 4.71 13.38
CA GLU A 67 11.49 5.60 12.51
C GLU A 67 11.86 5.42 11.03
N ALA A 68 13.16 5.37 10.71
CA ALA A 68 13.64 5.12 9.35
C ALA A 68 13.23 3.73 8.82
N ALA A 69 13.26 2.70 9.66
CA ALA A 69 12.81 1.35 9.29
C ALA A 69 11.30 1.31 9.00
N ILE A 70 10.50 2.05 9.78
CA ILE A 70 9.05 2.19 9.53
C ILE A 70 8.80 2.90 8.20
N GLU A 71 9.47 4.01 7.94
CA GLU A 71 9.33 4.75 6.66
C GLU A 71 9.70 3.87 5.47
N THR A 72 10.84 3.18 5.55
CA THR A 72 11.30 2.24 4.51
C THR A 72 10.29 1.13 4.28
N PHE A 73 9.71 0.58 5.35
CA PHE A 73 8.68 -0.45 5.24
C PHE A 73 7.42 0.07 4.55
N VAL A 74 6.94 1.27 4.93
CA VAL A 74 5.75 1.89 4.34
C VAL A 74 5.95 2.18 2.86
N ASP A 75 7.10 2.75 2.50
CA ASP A 75 7.45 3.01 1.10
C ASP A 75 7.47 1.71 0.29
N HIS A 76 8.21 0.71 0.77
CA HIS A 76 8.28 -0.58 0.10
C HIS A 76 6.89 -1.24 -0.02
N TYR A 77 6.06 -1.20 1.02
CA TYR A 77 4.73 -1.81 0.99
C TYR A 77 3.78 -1.14 -0.02
N ASN A 78 3.83 0.18 -0.13
CA ASN A 78 2.92 0.98 -0.95
C ASN A 78 3.39 1.12 -2.40
N HIS A 79 4.69 1.22 -2.64
CA HIS A 79 5.25 1.58 -3.94
C HIS A 79 6.02 0.46 -4.64
N GLN A 80 6.51 -0.55 -3.92
CA GLN A 80 7.42 -1.55 -4.48
C GLN A 80 6.84 -2.97 -4.42
N ARG A 81 6.08 -3.28 -3.37
CA ARG A 81 5.49 -4.61 -3.17
C ARG A 81 4.36 -4.83 -4.16
N ALA A 82 4.52 -5.83 -5.03
CA ALA A 82 3.42 -6.36 -5.82
C ALA A 82 2.47 -7.17 -4.94
N HIS A 83 1.16 -6.91 -5.04
CA HIS A 83 0.15 -7.65 -4.29
C HIS A 83 -0.68 -8.52 -5.22
N GLU A 84 -0.67 -9.84 -4.97
CA GLU A 84 -1.37 -10.82 -5.81
C GLU A 84 -2.88 -10.58 -5.84
N SER A 85 -3.48 -10.21 -4.70
CA SER A 85 -4.90 -9.84 -4.61
C SER A 85 -5.29 -8.63 -5.46
N LEU A 86 -4.30 -7.83 -5.89
CA LEU A 86 -4.46 -6.66 -6.76
C LEU A 86 -3.97 -6.91 -8.19
N GLY A 87 -3.72 -8.18 -8.58
CA GLY A 87 -3.18 -8.51 -9.89
C GLY A 87 -1.70 -8.15 -10.04
N SER A 88 -0.94 -8.26 -8.96
CA SER A 88 0.49 -7.88 -8.88
C SER A 88 0.73 -6.41 -9.25
N VAL A 89 -0.20 -5.55 -8.81
CA VAL A 89 -0.09 -4.09 -8.87
C VAL A 89 0.19 -3.57 -7.46
N THR A 90 0.84 -2.41 -7.38
CA THR A 90 1.16 -1.76 -6.10
C THR A 90 -0.09 -1.09 -5.52
N PRO A 91 -0.23 -0.98 -4.18
CA PRO A 91 -1.36 -0.30 -3.58
C PRO A 91 -1.44 1.17 -3.98
N ALA A 92 -0.30 1.84 -4.16
CA ALA A 92 -0.26 3.21 -4.66
C ALA A 92 -0.89 3.35 -6.05
N ASP A 93 -0.57 2.45 -6.99
CA ASP A 93 -1.16 2.48 -8.34
C ASP A 93 -2.66 2.23 -8.34
N VAL A 94 -3.17 1.44 -7.38
CA VAL A 94 -4.62 1.26 -7.17
C VAL A 94 -5.23 2.53 -6.61
N TYR A 95 -4.60 3.15 -5.61
CA TYR A 95 -5.07 4.40 -5.01
C TYR A 95 -5.13 5.55 -6.02
N PHE A 96 -4.14 5.64 -6.92
CA PHE A 96 -4.12 6.64 -7.99
C PHE A 96 -4.86 6.21 -9.26
N ASP A 97 -5.68 5.14 -9.21
CA ASP A 97 -6.48 4.61 -10.32
C ASP A 97 -5.69 4.22 -11.60
N ARG A 98 -4.36 4.10 -11.51
CA ARG A 98 -3.48 3.70 -12.63
C ARG A 98 -3.50 2.20 -12.89
N ALA A 99 -3.93 1.41 -11.90
CA ALA A 99 -3.94 -0.04 -11.95
C ALA A 99 -4.65 -0.61 -13.19
N LYS A 100 -5.79 -0.04 -13.58
CA LYS A 100 -6.57 -0.50 -14.75
C LYS A 100 -5.78 -0.39 -16.05
N ALA A 101 -5.06 0.72 -16.24
CA ALA A 101 -4.24 0.95 -17.42
C ALA A 101 -3.07 -0.04 -17.47
N ILE A 102 -2.37 -0.24 -16.34
CA ILE A 102 -1.26 -1.20 -16.22
C ILE A 102 -1.73 -2.62 -16.58
N LEU A 103 -2.87 -3.05 -16.05
CA LEU A 103 -3.41 -4.39 -16.32
C LEU A 103 -3.92 -4.55 -17.76
N ALA A 104 -4.44 -3.49 -18.37
CA ALA A 104 -4.83 -3.52 -19.78
C ALA A 104 -3.60 -3.68 -20.68
N GLU A 105 -2.53 -2.95 -20.42
CA GLU A 105 -1.30 -3.02 -21.20
C GLU A 105 -0.62 -4.39 -21.08
N ARG A 106 -0.53 -4.92 -19.86
CA ARG A 106 0.00 -6.29 -19.62
C ARG A 106 -0.77 -7.35 -20.41
N ARG A 107 -2.10 -7.23 -20.52
CA ARG A 107 -2.93 -8.16 -21.30
C ARG A 107 -2.63 -8.08 -22.79
N ARG A 108 -2.43 -6.88 -23.33
CA ARG A 108 -2.05 -6.67 -24.74
C ARG A 108 -0.71 -7.31 -25.06
N ILE A 109 0.33 -6.97 -24.29
CA ILE A 109 1.68 -7.51 -24.46
C ILE A 109 1.67 -9.05 -24.40
N LYS A 110 0.93 -9.63 -23.43
CA LYS A 110 0.80 -11.09 -23.30
C LYS A 110 0.16 -11.72 -24.54
N ALA A 111 -0.92 -11.13 -25.06
CA ALA A 111 -1.60 -11.63 -26.26
C ALA A 111 -0.68 -11.56 -27.49
N ASP A 112 0.03 -10.45 -27.66
CA ASP A 112 0.95 -10.24 -28.78
C ASP A 112 2.13 -11.22 -28.73
N THR A 113 2.70 -11.44 -27.54
CA THR A 113 3.79 -12.40 -27.31
C THR A 113 3.34 -13.82 -27.66
N ILE A 114 2.12 -14.23 -27.25
CA ILE A 114 1.57 -15.55 -27.58
C ILE A 114 1.38 -15.70 -29.09
N ARG A 115 0.85 -14.66 -29.77
CA ARG A 115 0.67 -14.67 -31.22
C ARG A 115 1.99 -14.82 -31.96
N GLN A 116 3.01 -14.05 -31.58
CA GLN A 116 4.34 -14.13 -32.18
C GLN A 116 4.96 -15.52 -31.99
N ARG A 117 4.91 -16.08 -30.78
CA ARG A 117 5.41 -17.44 -30.52
C ARG A 117 4.72 -18.49 -31.39
N ARG A 118 3.40 -18.41 -31.57
CA ARG A 118 2.64 -19.32 -32.43
C ARG A 118 3.07 -19.24 -33.90
N LEU A 119 3.38 -18.04 -34.39
CA LEU A 119 3.86 -17.85 -35.76
C LEU A 119 5.25 -18.47 -35.95
N LEU A 120 6.19 -18.19 -35.04
CA LEU A 120 7.55 -18.75 -35.09
C LEU A 120 7.56 -20.28 -35.06
N ASN A 121 6.75 -20.88 -34.19
CA ASN A 121 6.66 -22.33 -34.10
C ASN A 121 6.08 -22.97 -35.38
N ARG A 122 5.13 -22.29 -36.05
CA ARG A 122 4.58 -22.74 -37.33
C ARG A 122 5.62 -22.66 -38.46
N THR A 123 6.41 -21.59 -38.48
CA THR A 123 7.47 -21.42 -39.50
C THR A 123 8.64 -22.38 -39.33
N GLN A 124 8.93 -22.83 -38.11
CA GLN A 124 9.97 -23.84 -37.85
C GLN A 124 9.53 -25.28 -38.14
N ALA A 125 8.22 -25.55 -38.15
CA ALA A 125 7.67 -26.87 -38.40
C ALA A 125 7.35 -27.15 -39.88
N ALA A 126 7.55 -26.16 -40.75
CA ALA A 126 7.42 -26.24 -42.21
C ALA A 126 8.81 -26.35 -42.86
#